data_AF-A0A8B9MXX9-F1
#
_entry.id   AF-A0A8B9MXX9-F1
#
_cell.length_a   1.000
_cell.length_b   1.000
_cell.length_c   1.000
_cell.angle_alpha   90.00
_cell.angle_beta   90.00
_cell.angle_gamma   90.00
#
_symmetry.space_group_name_H-M   'P 1'
#
loop_
_entity.id
_entity.type
_entity.pdbx_description
1 polymer ?
#
loop_
_entity_poly.entity_id
_entity_poly.type
_entity_poly.pdbx_seq_one_letter_code
_entity_poly.pdbx_strand_id
1 'polypeptide(L)'
;MAQEGRAQYEPVAEIGVGAYGTVYKARDMQSGKFVALKNVRVQTTENGLPLSTVREVALLKRLEHFDHPNIVRLMDVCATTRTERETKVTLVFEHVDQDLKTYLDKAPAPGLPLDTIKDLMRQFLRGLDFLHSNCIVHRDLKPENILVTSSGQVKLADFGLARIYSCQMALTPVVNCGSQVGTDLGGHGSGWL
;
A
#
# COMPACT_ATOMS: atom_id res chain seq x y z
N MET A 1 -21.84 -13.56 -35.19
CA MET A 1 -21.00 -12.35 -35.08
C MET A 1 -20.65 -12.19 -33.60
N ALA A 2 -19.43 -12.51 -33.21
CA ALA A 2 -18.97 -12.32 -31.83
C ALA A 2 -18.70 -10.83 -31.65
N GLN A 3 -19.41 -10.17 -30.72
CA GLN A 3 -19.02 -8.85 -30.25
C GLN A 3 -17.67 -9.02 -29.54
N GLU A 4 -16.61 -8.48 -30.10
CA GLU A 4 -15.37 -8.21 -29.36
C GLU A 4 -15.74 -7.27 -28.20
N GLY A 5 -15.86 -7.84 -27.00
CA GLY A 5 -16.22 -7.11 -25.80
C GLY A 5 -15.16 -6.04 -25.52
N ARG A 6 -15.57 -4.77 -25.58
CA ARG A 6 -14.70 -3.65 -25.20
C ARG A 6 -14.25 -3.85 -23.75
N ALA A 7 -12.95 -3.76 -23.50
CA ALA A 7 -12.41 -3.86 -22.13
C ALA A 7 -13.08 -2.81 -21.24
N GLN A 8 -13.53 -3.22 -20.05
CA GLN A 8 -14.26 -2.35 -19.10
C GLN A 8 -13.42 -1.13 -18.68
N TYR A 9 -12.10 -1.28 -18.60
CA TYR A 9 -11.17 -0.22 -18.25
C TYR A 9 -10.16 -0.01 -19.38
N GLU A 10 -10.04 1.23 -19.88
CA GLU A 10 -9.15 1.63 -20.97
C GLU A 10 -7.91 2.34 -20.38
N PRO A 11 -6.70 1.74 -20.40
CA PRO A 11 -5.49 2.38 -19.89
C PRO A 11 -5.14 3.66 -20.66
N VAL A 12 -4.76 4.72 -19.94
CA VAL A 12 -4.44 6.04 -20.49
C VAL A 12 -2.98 6.39 -20.28
N ALA A 13 -2.44 6.12 -19.09
CA ALA A 13 -1.05 6.44 -18.76
C ALA A 13 -0.52 5.51 -17.66
N GLU A 14 0.78 5.27 -17.67
CA GLU A 14 1.49 4.70 -16.51
C GLU A 14 1.74 5.80 -15.49
N ILE A 15 1.35 5.59 -14.23
CA ILE A 15 1.43 6.60 -13.16
C ILE A 15 2.34 6.19 -12.00
N GLY A 16 2.87 4.96 -12.02
CA GLY A 16 3.85 4.53 -11.03
C GLY A 16 4.29 3.09 -11.20
N VAL A 17 5.47 2.79 -10.66
CA VAL A 17 6.01 1.43 -10.56
C VAL A 17 6.25 1.14 -9.08
N GLY A 18 5.52 0.18 -8.55
CA GLY A 18 5.67 -0.28 -7.16
C GLY A 18 6.36 -1.64 -7.09
N ALA A 19 6.66 -2.08 -5.86
CA ALA A 19 7.28 -3.38 -5.58
C ALA A 19 6.47 -4.58 -6.15
N TYR A 20 5.16 -4.41 -6.32
CA TYR A 20 4.24 -5.44 -6.77
C TYR A 20 3.83 -5.34 -8.25
N GLY A 21 4.35 -4.32 -8.95
CA GLY A 21 4.07 -4.10 -10.37
C GLY A 21 3.71 -2.65 -10.71
N THR A 22 3.28 -2.47 -11.95
CA THR A 22 2.97 -1.16 -12.52
C THR A 22 1.53 -0.74 -12.22
N VAL A 23 1.36 0.56 -11.94
CA VAL A 23 0.09 1.23 -11.75
C VAL A 23 -0.23 2.08 -12.97
N TYR A 24 -1.41 1.87 -13.56
CA TYR A 24 -1.90 2.63 -14.70
C TYR A 24 -3.11 3.48 -14.32
N LYS A 25 -3.16 4.73 -14.79
CA LYS A 25 -4.41 5.48 -14.89
C LYS A 25 -5.20 4.91 -16.04
N ALA A 26 -6.47 4.60 -15.81
CA ALA A 26 -7.38 4.11 -16.85
C ALA A 26 -8.73 4.83 -16.77
N ARG A 27 -9.48 4.80 -17.87
CA ARG A 27 -10.85 5.28 -17.92
C ARG A 27 -11.81 4.10 -17.79
N ASP A 28 -12.72 4.17 -16.82
CA ASP A 28 -13.85 3.25 -16.76
C ASP A 28 -14.83 3.60 -17.89
N MET A 29 -15.06 2.64 -18.79
CA MET A 29 -15.90 2.83 -19.97
C MET A 29 -17.39 2.91 -19.65
N GLN A 30 -17.82 2.46 -18.47
CA GLN A 30 -19.21 2.53 -18.03
C GLN A 30 -19.52 3.89 -17.39
N SER A 31 -18.70 4.32 -16.42
CA SER A 31 -18.93 5.59 -15.70
C SER A 31 -18.27 6.82 -16.36
N GLY A 32 -17.30 6.60 -17.25
CA GLY A 32 -16.48 7.65 -17.85
C GLY A 32 -15.42 8.25 -16.91
N LYS A 33 -15.36 7.81 -15.64
CA LYS A 33 -14.43 8.31 -14.61
C LYS A 33 -13.05 7.67 -14.74
N PHE A 34 -12.04 8.31 -14.15
CA PHE A 34 -10.70 7.74 -14.04
C PHE A 34 -10.58 6.80 -12.84
N VAL A 35 -9.86 5.71 -13.04
CA VAL A 35 -9.49 4.70 -12.02
C VAL A 35 -7.99 4.43 -12.07
N ALA A 36 -7.45 3.83 -11.01
CA ALA A 36 -6.07 3.35 -10.96
C ALA A 36 -6.04 1.82 -11.01
N LEU A 37 -5.37 1.25 -12.02
CA LEU A 37 -5.21 -0.19 -12.21
C LEU A 37 -3.84 -0.62 -11.67
N LYS A 38 -3.83 -1.36 -10.57
CA LYS A 38 -2.60 -1.97 -10.02
C LYS A 38 -2.54 -3.44 -10.44
N ASN A 39 -1.57 -3.76 -11.29
CA ASN A 39 -1.34 -5.13 -11.73
C ASN A 39 -0.45 -5.85 -10.73
N VAL A 40 -0.96 -6.94 -10.15
CA VAL A 40 -0.25 -7.80 -9.21
C VAL A 40 -0.01 -9.16 -9.87
N ARG A 41 1.26 -9.57 -9.92
CA ARG A 41 1.65 -10.90 -10.38
C ARG A 41 1.81 -11.82 -9.19
N VAL A 42 1.08 -12.93 -9.22
CA VAL A 42 1.07 -13.90 -8.12
C VAL A 42 1.53 -15.24 -8.64
N GLN A 43 2.64 -15.76 -8.09
CA GLN A 43 3.08 -17.11 -8.39
C GLN A 43 1.99 -18.09 -7.95
N THR A 44 1.48 -18.86 -8.91
CA THR A 44 0.44 -19.85 -8.68
C THR A 44 1.12 -21.19 -8.48
N THR A 45 0.77 -21.86 -7.39
CA THR A 45 1.24 -23.22 -7.12
C THR A 45 0.19 -24.23 -7.59
N GLU A 46 0.49 -25.53 -7.54
CA GLU A 46 -0.49 -26.58 -7.82
C GLU A 46 -1.77 -26.45 -6.96
N ASN A 47 -1.65 -25.82 -5.79
CA ASN A 47 -2.76 -25.54 -4.86
C ASN A 47 -3.48 -24.20 -5.12
N GLY A 48 -3.18 -23.50 -6.22
CA GLY A 48 -3.75 -22.19 -6.56
C GLY A 48 -2.95 -21.01 -6.01
N LEU A 49 -3.65 -19.90 -5.69
CA LEU A 49 -3.05 -18.68 -5.15
C LEU A 49 -2.49 -18.92 -3.74
N PRO A 50 -1.32 -18.34 -3.38
CA PRO A 50 -0.81 -18.38 -2.03
C PRO A 50 -1.81 -17.82 -1.02
N LEU A 51 -1.94 -18.48 0.14
CA LEU A 51 -2.85 -18.05 1.21
C LEU A 51 -2.59 -16.62 1.68
N SER A 52 -1.35 -16.15 1.60
CA SER A 52 -1.00 -14.75 1.89
C SER A 52 -1.71 -13.78 0.95
N THR A 53 -1.66 -14.03 -0.36
CA THR A 53 -2.35 -13.22 -1.38
C THR A 53 -3.86 -13.24 -1.17
N VAL A 54 -4.44 -14.41 -0.90
CA VAL A 54 -5.89 -14.52 -0.65
C VAL A 54 -6.30 -13.68 0.56
N ARG A 55 -5.50 -13.72 1.64
CA ARG A 55 -5.74 -12.91 2.85
C ARG A 55 -5.60 -11.41 2.58
N GLU A 56 -4.64 -10.99 1.76
CA GLU A 56 -4.46 -9.58 1.39
C GLU A 56 -5.65 -9.05 0.56
N VAL A 57 -6.10 -9.80 -0.45
CA VAL A 57 -7.29 -9.43 -1.24
C VAL A 57 -8.54 -9.41 -0.36
N ALA A 58 -8.68 -10.38 0.56
CA ALA A 58 -9.79 -10.38 1.52
C ALA A 58 -9.76 -9.17 2.47
N LEU A 59 -8.57 -8.74 2.90
CA LEU A 59 -8.39 -7.53 3.70
C LEU A 59 -8.83 -6.28 2.93
N LEU A 60 -8.37 -6.12 1.69
CA LEU A 60 -8.74 -4.99 0.86
C LEU A 60 -10.26 -4.94 0.61
N LYS A 61 -10.88 -6.09 0.32
CA LYS A 61 -12.34 -6.20 0.20
C LYS A 61 -13.06 -5.90 1.51
N ARG A 62 -12.51 -6.28 2.66
CA ARG A 62 -13.07 -5.93 3.96
C ARG A 62 -13.01 -4.41 4.18
N LEU A 63 -11.90 -3.76 3.84
CA LEU A 63 -11.75 -2.31 3.97
C LEU A 63 -12.73 -1.53 3.10
N GLU A 64 -13.02 -2.03 1.90
CA GLU A 64 -14.02 -1.44 0.98
C GLU A 64 -15.38 -1.21 1.65
N HIS A 65 -15.83 -2.14 2.51
CA HIS A 65 -17.16 -2.05 3.16
C HIS A 65 -17.30 -0.86 4.10
N PHE A 66 -16.21 -0.27 4.57
CA PHE A 66 -16.25 0.84 5.53
C PHE A 66 -16.32 2.22 4.86
N ASP A 67 -16.02 2.31 3.55
CA ASP A 67 -16.03 3.55 2.75
C ASP A 67 -15.39 4.75 3.49
N HIS A 68 -14.25 4.52 4.17
CA HIS A 68 -13.63 5.53 5.01
C HIS A 68 -12.99 6.63 4.15
N PRO A 69 -13.26 7.93 4.42
CA PRO A 69 -12.84 9.03 3.54
C PRO A 69 -11.32 9.15 3.37
N ASN A 70 -10.55 8.73 4.37
CA ASN A 70 -9.08 8.79 4.37
C ASN A 70 -8.38 7.48 3.99
N ILE A 71 -9.08 6.53 3.38
CA ILE A 71 -8.52 5.28 2.84
C ILE A 71 -8.84 5.22 1.36
N VAL A 72 -7.87 4.82 0.53
CA VAL A 72 -8.12 4.60 -0.89
C VAL A 72 -9.09 3.43 -1.08
N ARG A 73 -10.12 3.63 -1.88
CA ARG A 73 -11.14 2.64 -2.15
C ARG A 73 -10.69 1.65 -3.23
N LEU A 74 -10.73 0.37 -2.90
CA LEU A 74 -10.77 -0.70 -3.90
C LEU A 74 -12.18 -0.74 -4.48
N MET A 75 -12.32 -0.58 -5.79
CA MET A 75 -13.60 -0.57 -6.50
C MET A 75 -13.93 -1.93 -7.13
N ASP A 76 -12.92 -2.66 -7.58
CA ASP A 76 -13.09 -3.94 -8.28
C ASP A 76 -11.80 -4.78 -8.25
N VAL A 77 -11.94 -6.09 -8.47
CA VAL A 77 -10.84 -7.05 -8.61
C VAL A 77 -11.05 -7.88 -9.86
N CYS A 78 -10.24 -7.63 -10.88
CA CYS A 78 -10.30 -8.35 -12.15
C CYS A 78 -9.20 -9.41 -12.20
N ALA A 79 -9.56 -10.69 -12.37
CA ALA A 79 -8.59 -11.71 -12.76
C ALA A 79 -8.38 -11.60 -14.28
N THR A 80 -7.17 -11.22 -14.71
CA THR A 80 -6.94 -10.91 -16.13
C THR A 80 -6.40 -12.11 -16.89
N THR A 81 -5.58 -12.96 -16.27
CA THR A 81 -5.07 -14.19 -16.91
C THR A 81 -4.58 -15.19 -15.86
N ARG A 82 -4.88 -16.47 -16.06
CA ARG A 82 -4.31 -17.58 -15.28
C ARG A 82 -3.47 -18.46 -16.20
N THR A 83 -2.22 -18.65 -15.84
CA THR A 83 -1.31 -19.65 -16.42
C THR A 83 -1.03 -20.75 -15.40
N GLU A 84 -0.34 -21.82 -15.80
CA GLU A 84 0.06 -22.90 -14.88
C GLU A 84 0.96 -22.42 -13.74
N ARG A 85 1.69 -21.31 -13.92
CA ARG A 85 2.72 -20.83 -12.97
C ARG A 85 2.40 -19.46 -12.37
N GLU A 86 1.47 -18.71 -12.95
CA GLU A 86 1.19 -17.33 -12.56
C GLU A 86 -0.28 -16.98 -12.77
N THR A 87 -0.82 -16.25 -11.79
CA THR A 87 -2.11 -15.58 -11.91
C THR A 87 -1.87 -14.07 -11.87
N LYS A 88 -2.37 -13.39 -12.90
CA LYS A 88 -2.35 -11.94 -12.97
C LYS A 88 -3.67 -11.40 -12.42
N VAL A 89 -3.57 -10.62 -11.35
CA VAL A 89 -4.70 -9.93 -10.71
C VAL A 89 -4.55 -8.45 -10.98
N THR A 90 -5.62 -7.81 -11.43
CA THR A 90 -5.70 -6.36 -11.56
C THR A 90 -6.64 -5.83 -10.50
N LEU A 91 -6.10 -5.04 -9.59
CA LEU A 91 -6.86 -4.32 -8.56
C LEU A 91 -7.25 -2.96 -9.12
N VAL A 92 -8.54 -2.62 -9.06
CA VAL A 92 -9.08 -1.36 -9.54
C VAL A 92 -9.35 -0.48 -8.35
N PHE A 93 -8.62 0.63 -8.24
CA PHE A 93 -8.78 1.62 -7.18
C PHE A 93 -9.41 2.90 -7.71
N GLU A 94 -10.00 3.69 -6.81
CA GLU A 94 -10.28 5.08 -7.11
C GLU A 94 -8.99 5.82 -7.54
N HIS A 95 -9.11 6.71 -8.52
CA HIS A 95 -7.99 7.55 -8.93
C HIS A 95 -7.91 8.79 -8.04
N VAL A 96 -6.71 9.08 -7.52
CA VAL A 96 -6.39 10.32 -6.79
C VAL A 96 -5.32 11.08 -7.57
N ASP A 97 -5.42 12.41 -7.57
CA ASP A 97 -4.69 13.30 -8.48
C ASP A 97 -3.16 13.26 -8.31
N GLN A 98 -2.68 13.15 -7.07
CA GLN A 98 -1.25 13.17 -6.76
C GLN A 98 -0.97 12.53 -5.40
N ASP A 99 0.29 12.18 -5.17
CA ASP A 99 0.80 11.80 -3.85
C ASP A 99 1.26 13.03 -3.03
N LEU A 100 1.48 12.83 -1.73
CA LEU A 100 1.89 13.87 -0.80
C LEU A 100 3.30 14.36 -1.12
N LYS A 101 4.18 13.52 -1.68
CA LYS A 101 5.52 13.94 -2.12
C LYS A 101 5.41 15.05 -3.17
N THR A 102 4.65 14.77 -4.22
CA THR A 102 4.35 15.67 -5.33
C THR A 102 3.61 16.93 -4.84
N TYR A 103 2.68 16.77 -3.89
CA TYR A 103 1.98 17.89 -3.28
C TYR A 103 2.93 18.84 -2.53
N LEU A 104 3.87 18.29 -1.75
CA LEU A 104 4.87 19.06 -1.02
C LEU A 104 5.89 19.72 -1.95
N ASP A 105 6.30 19.03 -3.02
CA ASP A 105 7.26 19.57 -3.99
C ASP A 105 6.70 20.77 -4.78
N LYS A 106 5.37 20.86 -4.92
CA LYS A 106 4.67 21.99 -5.55
C LYS A 106 4.39 23.15 -4.58
N ALA A 107 4.69 23.01 -3.28
CA ALA A 107 4.38 24.04 -2.30
C ALA A 107 5.25 25.29 -2.55
N PRO A 108 4.66 26.48 -2.72
CA PRO A 108 5.42 27.71 -2.91
C PRO A 108 6.18 28.06 -1.62
N ALA A 109 7.29 28.81 -1.74
CA ALA A 109 7.96 29.35 -0.56
C ALA A 109 7.01 30.27 0.25
N PRO A 110 7.00 30.21 1.60
CA PRO A 110 7.92 29.48 2.48
C PRO A 110 7.53 28.02 2.78
N GLY A 111 6.48 27.50 2.15
CA GLY A 111 5.94 26.16 2.36
C GLY A 111 4.41 26.19 2.49
N LEU A 112 3.84 25.08 2.96
CA LEU A 112 2.41 24.99 3.21
C LEU A 112 1.98 25.83 4.43
N PRO A 113 0.80 26.47 4.40
CA PRO A 113 0.23 27.12 5.57
C PRO A 113 0.06 26.15 6.75
N LEU A 114 0.26 26.64 7.98
CA LEU A 114 0.13 25.81 9.19
C LEU A 114 -1.24 25.15 9.32
N ASP A 115 -2.32 25.83 8.92
CA ASP A 115 -3.66 25.26 9.01
C ASP A 115 -3.88 24.15 7.98
N THR A 116 -3.27 24.26 6.79
CA THR A 116 -3.23 23.16 5.81
C THR A 116 -2.48 21.96 6.39
N ILE A 117 -1.32 22.18 7.02
CA ILE A 117 -0.54 21.10 7.65
C ILE A 117 -1.36 20.41 8.75
N LYS A 118 -2.01 21.18 9.63
CA LYS A 118 -2.89 20.62 10.68
C LYS A 118 -4.03 19.79 10.10
N ASP A 119 -4.65 20.26 9.02
CA ASP A 119 -5.74 19.54 8.37
C ASP A 119 -5.25 18.23 7.73
N LEU A 120 -4.16 18.27 6.95
CA LEU A 120 -3.55 17.09 6.36
C LEU A 120 -3.18 16.05 7.42
N MET A 121 -2.56 16.48 8.53
CA MET A 121 -2.21 15.59 9.64
C MET A 121 -3.43 15.00 10.33
N ARG A 122 -4.48 15.79 10.55
CA ARG A 122 -5.74 15.31 11.12
C ARG A 122 -6.37 14.22 10.24
N GLN A 123 -6.40 14.44 8.93
CA GLN A 123 -6.96 13.48 7.97
C GLN A 123 -6.10 12.20 7.89
N PHE A 124 -4.78 12.34 7.85
CA PHE A 124 -3.82 11.23 7.91
C PHE A 124 -4.04 10.36 9.16
N LEU A 125 -4.12 11.00 10.34
CA LEU A 125 -4.32 10.30 11.61
C LEU A 125 -5.69 9.62 11.69
N ARG A 126 -6.75 10.19 11.10
CA ARG A 126 -8.06 9.53 11.00
C ARG A 126 -7.99 8.25 10.17
N GLY A 127 -7.31 8.29 9.02
CA GLY A 127 -7.07 7.08 8.22
C GLY A 127 -6.28 6.02 8.99
N LEU A 128 -5.24 6.45 9.71
CA LEU A 128 -4.39 5.55 10.47
C LEU A 128 -5.12 4.92 11.67
N ASP A 129 -5.89 5.71 12.42
CA ASP A 129 -6.73 5.26 13.52
C ASP A 129 -7.75 4.22 13.05
N PHE A 130 -8.39 4.46 11.91
CA PHE A 130 -9.31 3.50 11.30
C PHE A 130 -8.61 2.16 10.95
N LEU A 131 -7.40 2.19 10.39
CA LEU A 131 -6.63 0.97 10.11
C LEU A 131 -6.30 0.22 11.41
N HIS A 132 -5.78 0.93 12.42
CA HIS A 132 -5.40 0.33 13.69
C HIS A 132 -6.60 -0.24 14.46
N SER A 133 -7.75 0.44 14.42
CA SER A 133 -9.01 -0.06 14.98
C SER A 133 -9.49 -1.35 14.31
N ASN A 134 -9.10 -1.57 13.06
CA ASN A 134 -9.35 -2.80 12.32
C ASN A 134 -8.21 -3.83 12.41
N CYS A 135 -7.24 -3.60 13.32
CA CYS A 135 -6.06 -4.43 13.52
C CYS A 135 -5.17 -4.55 12.27
N ILE A 136 -5.06 -3.49 11.49
CA ILE A 136 -4.27 -3.44 10.26
C ILE A 136 -3.09 -2.49 10.48
N VAL A 137 -1.86 -3.00 10.34
CA VAL A 137 -0.65 -2.14 10.28
C VAL A 137 -0.28 -1.92 8.83
N HIS A 138 -0.09 -0.66 8.43
CA HIS A 138 0.24 -0.28 7.04
C HIS A 138 1.66 -0.71 6.62
N ARG A 139 2.65 -0.57 7.52
CA ARG A 139 4.08 -0.97 7.37
C ARG A 139 4.92 -0.29 6.25
N ASP A 140 4.34 0.56 5.43
CA ASP A 140 5.06 1.31 4.36
C ASP A 140 4.50 2.74 4.27
N LEU A 141 4.44 3.43 5.40
CA LEU A 141 4.00 4.83 5.43
C LEU A 141 5.14 5.73 4.97
N LYS A 142 4.93 6.38 3.83
CA LYS A 142 5.83 7.35 3.21
C LYS A 142 5.00 8.32 2.34
N PRO A 143 5.52 9.51 2.01
CA PRO A 143 4.75 10.50 1.23
C PRO A 143 4.18 9.99 -0.10
N GLU A 144 4.84 9.03 -0.75
CA GLU A 144 4.42 8.40 -2.01
C GLU A 144 3.17 7.51 -1.85
N ASN A 145 2.92 7.00 -0.64
CA ASN A 145 1.77 6.15 -0.31
C ASN A 145 0.63 6.94 0.36
N ILE A 146 0.78 8.26 0.49
CA ILE A 146 -0.26 9.15 1.01
C ILE A 146 -0.75 9.98 -0.17
N LEU A 147 -1.99 9.76 -0.60
CA LEU A 147 -2.56 10.45 -1.76
C LEU A 147 -3.31 11.71 -1.32
N VAL A 148 -3.29 12.74 -2.15
CA VAL A 148 -3.95 14.02 -1.91
C VAL A 148 -4.80 14.37 -3.12
N THR A 149 -6.11 14.54 -2.91
CA THR A 149 -7.02 15.00 -3.97
C THR A 149 -6.77 16.48 -4.29
N SER A 150 -7.23 16.92 -5.46
CA SER A 150 -7.31 18.33 -5.83
C SER A 150 -8.10 19.20 -4.84
N SER A 151 -9.01 18.61 -4.06
CA SER A 151 -9.76 19.28 -2.98
C SER A 151 -9.06 19.25 -1.62
N GLY A 152 -7.84 18.72 -1.51
CA GLY A 152 -7.07 18.64 -0.26
C GLY A 152 -7.47 17.48 0.66
N GLN A 153 -8.19 16.48 0.16
CA GLN A 153 -8.51 15.28 0.93
C GLN A 153 -7.34 14.29 0.92
N VAL A 154 -6.94 13.80 2.08
CA VAL A 154 -5.88 12.80 2.24
C VAL A 154 -6.49 11.39 2.17
N LYS A 155 -5.85 10.49 1.42
CA LYS A 155 -6.20 9.07 1.33
C LYS A 155 -4.96 8.19 1.48
N LEU A 156 -4.95 7.30 2.45
CA LEU A 156 -3.88 6.31 2.61
C LEU A 156 -3.99 5.23 1.54
N ALA A 157 -2.87 4.89 0.90
CA ALA A 157 -2.80 3.96 -0.21
C ALA A 157 -1.63 2.98 -0.08
N ASP A 158 -1.60 2.00 -0.97
CA ASP A 158 -0.59 0.94 -1.03
C ASP A 158 -0.46 0.09 0.26
N PHE A 159 -1.50 -0.72 0.48
CA PHE A 159 -1.52 -1.77 1.49
C PHE A 159 -0.78 -3.05 1.04
N GLY A 160 0.11 -3.00 0.04
CA GLY A 160 0.83 -4.18 -0.45
C GLY A 160 1.69 -4.86 0.61
N LEU A 161 2.05 -4.10 1.66
CA LEU A 161 2.69 -4.59 2.86
C LEU A 161 1.77 -4.54 4.09
N ALA A 162 0.46 -4.40 3.98
CA ALA A 162 -0.39 -4.37 5.17
C ALA A 162 -0.50 -5.77 5.81
N ARG A 163 -0.61 -5.83 7.14
CA ARG A 163 -0.83 -7.10 7.88
C ARG A 163 -1.92 -6.94 8.91
N ILE A 164 -2.81 -7.94 8.97
CA ILE A 164 -3.71 -8.13 10.11
C ILE A 164 -2.88 -8.72 11.24
N TYR A 165 -2.84 -8.05 12.38
CA TYR A 165 -2.31 -8.63 13.61
C TYR A 165 -3.47 -9.04 14.50
N SER A 166 -3.36 -10.16 15.20
CA SER A 166 -4.25 -10.42 16.33
C SER A 166 -3.68 -9.72 17.55
N CYS A 167 -4.54 -9.29 18.47
CA CYS A 167 -4.14 -8.75 19.80
C CYS A 167 -3.44 -9.82 20.69
N GLN A 168 -3.06 -10.97 20.13
CA GLN A 168 -2.33 -12.08 20.74
C GLN A 168 -1.06 -12.47 19.96
N MET A 169 -0.54 -11.63 19.06
CA MET A 169 0.81 -11.85 18.54
C MET A 169 1.83 -11.19 19.46
N ALA A 170 2.56 -12.01 20.21
CA ALA A 170 3.85 -11.61 20.76
C ALA A 170 4.68 -11.03 19.60
N LEU A 171 5.07 -9.76 19.72
CA LEU A 171 6.08 -9.15 18.87
C LEU A 171 7.33 -9.99 19.06
N THR A 172 7.62 -10.94 18.15
CA THR A 172 8.87 -11.69 18.22
C THR A 172 9.99 -10.68 18.02
N PRO A 173 10.84 -10.42 19.01
CA PRO A 173 11.99 -9.56 18.80
C PRO A 173 13.02 -10.44 18.12
N VAL A 174 13.09 -10.41 16.79
CA VAL A 174 14.31 -10.84 16.12
C VAL A 174 15.27 -9.66 16.15
N VAL A 175 15.80 -9.39 17.33
CA VAL A 175 17.09 -8.71 17.48
C VAL A 175 18.13 -9.83 17.58
N ASN A 176 18.74 -10.16 16.44
CA ASN A 176 19.98 -10.94 16.49
C ASN A 176 21.11 -9.96 16.84
N CYS A 177 21.15 -9.54 18.11
CA CYS A 177 22.33 -8.90 18.66
C CYS A 177 23.34 -10.02 18.95
N GLY A 178 24.25 -10.22 17.99
CA GLY A 178 25.44 -11.03 18.21
C GLY A 178 26.15 -10.57 19.47
N SER A 179 26.06 -11.37 20.52
CA SER A 179 26.90 -11.25 21.69
C SER A 179 27.84 -12.43 21.65
N GLN A 180 29.06 -12.18 21.16
CA GLN A 180 30.20 -13.00 21.51
C GLN A 180 30.31 -12.98 23.04
N VAL A 181 30.03 -14.12 23.66
CA VAL A 181 30.38 -14.33 25.07
C VAL A 181 31.87 -14.66 25.08
N GLY A 182 32.70 -13.61 25.14
CA GLY A 182 34.08 -13.73 25.57
C GLY A 182 34.10 -13.88 27.09
N THR A 183 34.40 -15.08 27.56
CA THR A 183 34.70 -15.34 28.97
C THR A 183 36.04 -14.69 29.31
N ASP A 184 35.98 -13.58 30.04
CA ASP A 184 37.14 -12.95 30.66
C ASP A 184 37.50 -13.74 31.93
N LEU A 185 38.63 -14.45 31.89
CA LEU A 185 39.35 -14.96 33.07
C LEU A 185 40.68 -14.23 33.10
N GLY A 186 40.83 -13.41 34.14
CA GLY A 186 41.93 -12.46 34.28
C GLY A 186 43.31 -13.07 34.46
N GLY A 187 44.31 -12.20 34.36
CA GLY A 187 45.69 -12.52 34.71
C GLY A 187 46.69 -11.50 34.17
N HIS A 188 47.02 -10.54 35.04
CA HIS A 188 48.30 -9.83 35.16
C HIS A 188 49.15 -9.46 33.93
N GLY A 189 49.50 -8.16 33.90
CA GLY A 189 50.92 -7.77 33.81
C GLY A 189 51.27 -6.83 32.67
N SER A 190 51.78 -5.64 33.04
CA SER A 190 52.81 -4.83 32.35
C SER A 190 52.68 -4.64 30.83
N GLY A 191 52.61 -3.44 30.27
CA GLY A 191 53.45 -2.29 30.54
C GLY A 191 53.64 -1.53 29.22
N TRP A 192 53.84 -0.23 29.35
CA TRP A 192 54.14 0.77 28.33
C TRP A 192 54.88 0.31 27.06
N LEU A 193 54.23 0.51 25.90
CA LEU A 193 54.70 1.30 24.73
C LEU A 193 53.57 1.37 23.69
#